data_AF-A0A1H6QEF3-F1
#
_entry.id   AF-A0A1H6QEF3-F1
#
_cell.length_a   1.000
_cell.length_b   1.000
_cell.length_c   1.000
_cell.angle_alpha   90.00
_cell.angle_beta   90.00
_cell.angle_gamma   90.00
#
_symmetry.space_group_name_H-M   'P 1'
#
loop_
_entity.id
_entity.type
_entity.pdbx_description
1 polymer ?
#
loop_
_entity_poly.entity_id
_entity_poly.type
_entity_poly.pdbx_seq_one_letter_code
_entity_poly.pdbx_strand_id
1 'polypeptide(L)'
;MATFKAETPTSHPYSVGHIVAGLMAVCALIVASLQGSTAQAAAAPVYPVSGYFIYGSTSDATNAKKLSDIKAVGGDTVITFGSRLKPATLAEIPADCKVSGVNCAQAAASGVKVNRYFTYYDYSLWGSKALVCPRDLSITNNGQPFTVFVLPNQGSSCTSSNGLYDVVVVTGATNPGTAGINVSVANAATSLGMHYYAGLPVPANNLDTPWLPDVSYFSALTQFTDRFLRYQKAAINLPGLAGFYHSYEMPVTDVAHYDPVLSLYRMANQAIARILPGRDAVVSPYLDARRSTGSYTTTRVRDGAEKIALTASGVHLSVAIQDGMGTGKAGAYFKNEENSAVDPFAAAIVGSGSWGSKYLAPIRDYFLAAAIGIDGTGAELWANMEGMAPKTSQNPCDTNGRGQTTKGRIDRQLQNLGNYSMKTISYNWDTYYSCTGTWAPMAERMKTFNMTPVITDSIFYGSGGVLVTGHNLSGGTVHVAWTDANGRTYEKTVPATNYNPNYGKQLGINPLLESVTANLGSTSLGVGKDYMINVVNGAGVKNDAFYSDRG
;
A
#
# COMPACT_ATOMS: atom_id res chain seq x y z
N MET A 1 11.39 63.68 13.60
CA MET A 1 12.17 63.79 12.35
C MET A 1 13.09 62.58 12.25
N ALA A 2 12.67 61.58 11.49
CA ALA A 2 13.49 60.55 10.85
C ALA A 2 12.54 59.71 9.99
N THR A 3 12.57 59.95 8.70
CA THR A 3 11.71 59.37 7.67
C THR A 3 12.20 57.96 7.33
N PHE A 4 11.35 56.95 7.52
CA PHE A 4 11.56 55.59 7.01
C PHE A 4 11.38 55.59 5.48
N LYS A 5 12.46 55.26 4.74
CA LYS A 5 12.40 54.93 3.31
C LYS A 5 12.08 53.45 3.16
N ALA A 6 11.02 53.14 2.41
CA ALA A 6 10.68 51.79 1.98
C ALA A 6 11.59 51.36 0.82
N GLU A 7 12.17 50.16 0.92
CA GLU A 7 12.87 49.50 -0.19
C GLU A 7 11.87 48.97 -1.21
N THR A 8 12.23 49.10 -2.48
CA THR A 8 11.44 48.71 -3.65
C THR A 8 11.63 47.21 -3.94
N PRO A 9 10.57 46.44 -4.25
CA PRO A 9 10.73 45.04 -4.64
C PRO A 9 11.33 44.93 -6.05
N THR A 10 12.36 44.12 -6.20
CA THR A 10 12.92 43.71 -7.49
C THR A 10 11.97 42.76 -8.21
N SER A 11 11.51 43.18 -9.39
CA SER A 11 10.71 42.38 -10.31
C SER A 11 11.57 41.32 -11.01
N HIS A 12 11.24 40.05 -10.85
CA HIS A 12 11.76 38.99 -11.72
C HIS A 12 10.99 38.98 -13.05
N PRO A 13 11.67 38.86 -14.21
CA PRO A 13 11.00 38.80 -15.51
C PRO A 13 10.36 37.42 -15.71
N TYR A 14 9.04 37.41 -15.90
CA TYR A 14 8.32 36.24 -16.41
C TYR A 14 8.77 35.97 -17.85
N SER A 15 9.27 34.76 -18.11
CA SER A 15 9.67 34.34 -19.46
C SER A 15 8.44 34.18 -20.37
N VAL A 16 8.56 34.66 -21.61
CA VAL A 16 7.53 34.69 -22.66
C VAL A 16 7.28 33.29 -23.28
N GLY A 17 7.72 32.21 -22.63
CA GLY A 17 7.61 30.83 -23.13
C GLY A 17 6.23 30.16 -23.01
N HIS A 18 5.28 30.73 -22.26
CA HIS A 18 4.01 30.05 -21.94
C HIS A 18 2.80 30.45 -22.80
N ILE A 19 2.92 31.46 -23.67
CA ILE A 19 1.77 31.94 -24.47
C ILE A 19 1.67 31.23 -25.83
N VAL A 20 2.78 30.71 -26.38
CA VAL A 20 2.76 29.98 -27.66
C VAL A 20 2.36 28.50 -27.50
N ALA A 21 2.63 27.90 -26.33
CA ALA A 21 2.22 26.52 -26.03
C ALA A 21 0.69 26.37 -25.86
N GLY A 22 0.00 27.41 -25.36
CA GLY A 22 -1.46 27.40 -25.20
C GLY A 22 -2.24 27.41 -26.51
N LEU A 23 -1.74 28.07 -27.55
CA LEU A 23 -2.43 28.18 -28.85
C LEU A 23 -2.26 26.94 -29.75
N MET A 24 -1.14 26.22 -29.64
CA MET A 24 -0.91 24.95 -30.35
C MET A 24 -1.69 23.78 -29.72
N ALA A 25 -1.89 23.78 -28.40
CA ALA A 25 -2.71 22.79 -27.71
C ALA A 25 -4.20 22.86 -28.11
N VAL A 26 -4.73 24.08 -28.32
CA VAL A 26 -6.12 24.28 -28.77
C VAL A 26 -6.33 23.82 -30.22
N CYS A 27 -5.34 24.00 -31.11
CA CYS A 27 -5.44 23.52 -32.49
C CYS A 27 -5.30 21.99 -32.61
N ALA A 28 -4.45 21.35 -31.80
CA ALA A 28 -4.32 19.89 -31.79
C ALA A 28 -5.60 19.17 -31.27
N LEU A 29 -6.32 19.79 -30.33
CA LEU A 29 -7.62 19.29 -29.83
C LEU A 29 -8.76 19.39 -30.88
N ILE A 30 -8.70 20.36 -31.79
CA ILE A 30 -9.70 20.53 -32.85
C ILE A 30 -9.45 19.57 -34.03
N VAL A 31 -8.20 19.24 -34.34
CA VAL A 31 -7.89 18.27 -35.42
C VAL A 31 -8.11 16.83 -34.97
N ALA A 32 -7.86 16.50 -33.68
CA ALA A 32 -8.12 15.17 -33.14
C ALA A 32 -9.62 14.81 -33.00
N SER A 33 -10.52 15.81 -32.98
CA SER A 33 -11.97 15.57 -32.90
C SER A 33 -12.63 15.30 -34.26
N LEU A 34 -11.92 15.50 -35.38
CA LEU A 34 -12.43 15.26 -36.74
C LEU A 34 -12.04 13.87 -37.30
N GLN A 35 -11.13 13.16 -36.65
CA GLN A 35 -10.83 11.77 -36.95
C GLN A 35 -11.33 10.92 -35.80
N GLY A 36 -12.61 10.53 -35.86
CA GLY A 36 -13.19 9.60 -34.90
C GLY A 36 -12.29 8.38 -34.76
N SER A 37 -11.63 8.27 -33.61
CA SER A 37 -10.85 7.10 -33.25
C SER A 37 -11.78 5.90 -33.33
N THR A 38 -11.37 4.89 -34.10
CA THR A 38 -12.07 3.59 -34.12
C THR A 38 -12.23 3.13 -32.69
N ALA A 39 -13.48 2.88 -32.26
CA ALA A 39 -13.80 2.48 -30.91
C ALA A 39 -12.95 1.27 -30.51
N GLN A 40 -11.90 1.51 -29.72
CA GLN A 40 -11.08 0.45 -29.17
C GLN A 40 -11.95 -0.34 -28.20
N ALA A 41 -12.05 -1.65 -28.40
CA ALA A 41 -12.77 -2.51 -27.48
C ALA A 41 -12.20 -2.29 -26.06
N ALA A 42 -13.10 -2.08 -25.08
CA ALA A 42 -12.70 -1.93 -23.69
C ALA A 42 -11.89 -3.15 -23.25
N ALA A 43 -10.87 -2.94 -22.42
CA ALA A 43 -10.13 -4.03 -21.81
C ALA A 43 -11.10 -4.92 -21.00
N ALA A 44 -10.77 -6.20 -20.86
CA ALA A 44 -11.57 -7.09 -20.03
C ALA A 44 -11.67 -6.51 -18.61
N PRO A 45 -12.87 -6.39 -18.04
CA PRO A 45 -13.07 -5.78 -16.74
C PRO A 45 -12.34 -6.57 -15.65
N VAL A 46 -11.60 -5.84 -14.83
CA VAL A 46 -10.87 -6.36 -13.67
C VAL A 46 -11.33 -5.62 -12.42
N TYR A 47 -11.25 -6.30 -11.29
CA TYR A 47 -11.61 -5.65 -10.03
C TYR A 47 -10.54 -4.62 -9.64
N PRO A 48 -10.88 -3.47 -9.02
CA PRO A 48 -9.93 -2.36 -8.83
C PRO A 48 -8.73 -2.63 -7.90
N VAL A 49 -8.76 -3.73 -7.15
CA VAL A 49 -7.67 -4.15 -6.27
C VAL A 49 -6.65 -4.93 -7.08
N SER A 50 -5.44 -4.38 -7.24
CA SER A 50 -4.40 -4.95 -8.09
C SER A 50 -3.20 -5.53 -7.32
N GLY A 51 -3.08 -5.29 -6.01
CA GLY A 51 -2.02 -5.88 -5.20
C GLY A 51 -2.50 -6.55 -3.93
N TYR A 52 -1.76 -7.54 -3.45
CA TYR A 52 -2.13 -8.28 -2.25
C TYR A 52 -0.95 -8.61 -1.36
N PHE A 53 -1.15 -8.46 -0.05
CA PHE A 53 -0.26 -9.10 0.92
C PHE A 53 -0.46 -10.61 0.91
N ILE A 54 0.64 -11.35 0.97
CA ILE A 54 0.66 -12.81 1.01
C ILE A 54 1.63 -13.33 2.07
N TYR A 55 1.36 -14.54 2.55
CA TYR A 55 2.36 -15.41 3.17
C TYR A 55 2.96 -16.29 2.09
N GLY A 56 4.25 -16.14 1.79
CA GLY A 56 4.91 -17.04 0.85
C GLY A 56 4.95 -18.49 1.39
N SER A 57 5.12 -19.44 0.48
CA SER A 57 5.37 -20.84 0.81
C SER A 57 6.80 -21.24 0.44
N THR A 58 7.31 -22.30 1.04
CA THR A 58 8.53 -22.98 0.55
C THR A 58 8.24 -23.93 -0.63
N SER A 59 6.98 -24.10 -1.02
CA SER A 59 6.55 -24.86 -2.19
C SER A 59 6.36 -23.97 -3.42
N ASP A 60 7.15 -24.22 -4.47
CA ASP A 60 7.07 -23.51 -5.75
C ASP A 60 5.69 -23.67 -6.40
N ALA A 61 5.12 -24.89 -6.38
CA ALA A 61 3.80 -25.15 -6.90
C ALA A 61 2.72 -24.33 -6.17
N THR A 62 2.85 -24.19 -4.84
CA THR A 62 1.91 -23.41 -4.03
C THR A 62 1.98 -21.93 -4.36
N ASN A 63 3.18 -21.36 -4.48
CA ASN A 63 3.34 -19.96 -4.83
C ASN A 63 2.90 -19.68 -6.27
N ALA A 64 3.26 -20.53 -7.23
CA ALA A 64 2.82 -20.40 -8.62
C ALA A 64 1.29 -20.43 -8.75
N LYS A 65 0.63 -21.39 -8.09
CA LYS A 65 -0.84 -21.47 -8.06
C LYS A 65 -1.45 -20.23 -7.42
N LYS A 66 -0.93 -19.79 -6.27
CA LYS A 66 -1.42 -18.60 -5.56
C LYS A 66 -1.33 -17.35 -6.40
N LEU A 67 -0.16 -17.06 -6.98
CA LEU A 67 0.02 -15.87 -7.82
C LEU A 67 -0.81 -15.96 -9.10
N SER A 68 -1.00 -17.16 -9.67
CA SER A 68 -1.92 -17.36 -10.79
C SER A 68 -3.37 -17.05 -10.42
N ASP A 69 -3.81 -17.44 -9.21
CA ASP A 69 -5.16 -17.13 -8.74
C ASP A 69 -5.36 -15.63 -8.50
N ILE A 70 -4.34 -14.96 -7.96
CA ILE A 70 -4.31 -13.49 -7.81
C ILE A 70 -4.37 -12.81 -9.18
N LYS A 71 -3.55 -13.28 -10.14
CA LYS A 71 -3.54 -12.73 -11.51
C LYS A 71 -4.89 -12.88 -12.20
N ALA A 72 -5.57 -14.00 -11.97
CA ALA A 72 -6.89 -14.28 -12.54
C ALA A 72 -8.00 -13.32 -12.06
N VAL A 73 -7.80 -12.62 -10.94
CA VAL A 73 -8.73 -11.56 -10.47
C VAL A 73 -8.28 -10.14 -10.81
N GLY A 74 -7.21 -10.00 -11.60
CA GLY A 74 -6.64 -8.71 -12.00
C GLY A 74 -5.42 -8.26 -11.18
N GLY A 75 -4.96 -9.08 -10.23
CA GLY A 75 -3.78 -8.76 -9.45
C GLY A 75 -2.50 -8.75 -10.28
N ASP A 76 -1.66 -7.75 -10.09
CA ASP A 76 -0.33 -7.62 -10.70
C ASP A 76 0.79 -7.54 -9.65
N THR A 77 0.46 -7.41 -8.37
CA THR A 77 1.42 -7.14 -7.31
C THR A 77 1.22 -8.07 -6.11
N VAL A 78 2.31 -8.56 -5.54
CA VAL A 78 2.30 -9.30 -4.27
C VAL A 78 3.35 -8.74 -3.31
N ILE A 79 3.03 -8.74 -2.02
CA ILE A 79 3.88 -8.20 -0.96
C ILE A 79 4.01 -9.22 0.16
N THR A 80 5.22 -9.48 0.65
CA THR A 80 5.45 -10.32 1.85
C THR A 80 5.91 -9.50 3.03
N PHE A 81 5.66 -10.00 4.25
CA PHE A 81 6.22 -9.44 5.47
C PHE A 81 7.63 -9.96 5.71
N GLY A 82 8.48 -9.10 6.27
CA GLY A 82 9.82 -9.46 6.68
C GLY A 82 9.86 -9.96 8.12
N SER A 83 10.86 -10.79 8.40
CA SER A 83 11.05 -11.36 9.73
C SER A 83 11.78 -10.40 10.68
N ARG A 84 11.66 -10.68 11.98
CA ARG A 84 12.35 -9.93 13.03
C ARG A 84 13.79 -10.41 13.21
N LEU A 85 14.73 -9.47 13.25
CA LEU A 85 16.05 -9.68 13.83
C LEU A 85 15.89 -9.60 15.35
N LYS A 86 16.05 -10.73 16.04
CA LYS A 86 15.80 -10.83 17.48
C LYS A 86 17.10 -10.85 18.24
N PRO A 87 17.32 -9.97 19.23
CA PRO A 87 18.39 -10.14 20.21
C PRO A 87 18.31 -11.52 20.85
N ALA A 88 19.46 -12.12 21.11
CA ALA A 88 19.59 -13.45 21.69
C ALA A 88 20.80 -13.52 22.62
N THR A 89 20.78 -14.51 23.50
CA THR A 89 21.93 -15.00 24.25
C THR A 89 22.57 -16.17 23.50
N LEU A 90 23.81 -16.52 23.86
CA LEU A 90 24.48 -17.69 23.27
C LEU A 90 23.70 -18.99 23.50
N ALA A 91 22.98 -19.10 24.62
CA ALA A 91 22.16 -20.27 24.95
C ALA A 91 20.89 -20.38 24.09
N GLU A 92 20.41 -19.28 23.52
CA GLU A 92 19.24 -19.24 22.63
C GLU A 92 19.60 -19.52 21.17
N ILE A 93 20.90 -19.61 20.83
CA ILE A 93 21.33 -20.06 19.51
C ILE A 93 20.94 -21.53 19.33
N PRO A 94 20.34 -21.92 18.18
CA PRO A 94 19.89 -23.29 17.95
C PRO A 94 20.96 -24.34 18.25
N ALA A 95 20.61 -25.36 19.03
CA ALA A 95 21.54 -26.38 19.50
C ALA A 95 22.19 -27.19 18.37
N ASP A 96 21.49 -27.35 17.24
CA ASP A 96 22.02 -28.01 16.05
C ASP A 96 23.02 -27.15 15.27
N CYS A 97 23.09 -25.85 15.53
CA CYS A 97 24.07 -24.98 14.88
C CYS A 97 25.46 -25.22 15.47
N LYS A 98 26.20 -26.17 14.89
CA LYS A 98 27.52 -26.59 15.38
C LYS A 98 28.59 -26.66 14.29
N VAL A 99 29.81 -26.29 14.66
CA VAL A 99 31.04 -26.48 13.87
C VAL A 99 31.99 -27.31 14.73
N SER A 100 32.32 -28.53 14.28
CA SER A 100 33.19 -29.46 15.01
C SER A 100 32.78 -29.64 16.48
N GLY A 101 31.47 -29.73 16.74
CA GLY A 101 30.90 -29.91 18.09
C GLY A 101 30.72 -28.61 18.89
N VAL A 102 31.31 -27.48 18.48
CA VAL A 102 31.18 -26.17 19.12
C VAL A 102 29.99 -25.40 18.56
N ASN A 103 29.29 -24.61 19.37
CA ASN A 103 28.23 -23.72 18.89
C ASN A 103 28.74 -22.83 17.72
N CYS A 104 28.00 -22.79 16.62
CA CYS A 104 28.41 -22.15 15.37
C CYS A 104 28.68 -20.64 15.53
N ALA A 105 27.93 -19.95 16.39
CA ALA A 105 28.10 -18.53 16.64
C ALA A 105 29.43 -18.27 17.35
N GLN A 106 29.76 -19.12 18.33
CA GLN A 106 31.04 -19.08 19.03
C GLN A 106 32.20 -19.45 18.10
N ALA A 107 32.02 -20.46 17.24
CA ALA A 107 33.04 -20.86 16.27
C ALA A 107 33.35 -19.73 15.26
N ALA A 108 32.32 -19.09 14.69
CA ALA A 108 32.47 -17.97 13.77
C ALA A 108 33.17 -16.76 14.42
N ALA A 109 32.82 -16.47 15.67
CA ALA A 109 33.36 -15.36 16.44
C ALA A 109 34.74 -15.64 17.07
N SER A 110 35.36 -16.78 16.79
CA SER A 110 36.66 -17.13 17.37
C SER A 110 37.74 -16.09 17.06
N GLY A 111 38.35 -15.51 18.09
CA GLY A 111 39.37 -14.47 17.97
C GLY A 111 38.84 -13.04 17.82
N VAL A 112 37.55 -12.80 18.04
CA VAL A 112 36.97 -11.46 18.17
C VAL A 112 36.11 -11.33 19.43
N LYS A 113 35.86 -10.10 19.89
CA LYS A 113 34.97 -9.84 21.02
C LYS A 113 33.53 -9.68 20.53
N VAL A 114 32.62 -10.51 21.05
CA VAL A 114 31.19 -10.41 20.73
C VAL A 114 30.53 -9.35 21.60
N ASN A 115 29.76 -8.47 20.98
CA ASN A 115 28.89 -7.49 21.63
C ASN A 115 27.52 -8.09 21.92
N ARG A 116 26.82 -8.56 20.89
CA ARG A 116 25.48 -9.17 20.99
C ARG A 116 25.34 -10.36 20.04
N TYR A 117 24.45 -11.27 20.40
CA TYR A 117 23.99 -12.33 19.51
C TYR A 117 22.58 -12.01 19.02
N PHE A 118 22.26 -12.48 17.82
CA PHE A 118 20.94 -12.35 17.23
C PHE A 118 20.53 -13.64 16.53
N THR A 119 19.23 -13.88 16.47
CA THR A 119 18.63 -14.91 15.62
C THR A 119 17.74 -14.28 14.57
N TYR A 120 17.68 -14.91 13.40
CA TYR A 120 16.79 -14.52 12.31
C TYR A 120 16.27 -15.75 11.59
N TYR A 121 15.00 -15.72 11.20
CA TYR A 121 14.37 -16.81 10.47
C TYR A 121 13.32 -16.27 9.52
N ASP A 122 13.54 -16.43 8.22
CA ASP A 122 12.62 -16.01 7.16
C ASP A 122 12.33 -17.14 6.17
N TYR A 123 12.64 -18.40 6.49
CA TYR A 123 12.48 -19.55 5.59
C TYR A 123 13.27 -19.44 4.26
N SER A 124 14.21 -18.50 4.14
CA SER A 124 15.09 -18.40 2.98
C SER A 124 16.32 -19.29 3.14
N LEU A 125 16.91 -19.71 2.01
CA LEU A 125 18.19 -20.41 1.98
C LEU A 125 19.29 -19.40 1.63
N TRP A 126 19.85 -18.76 2.66
CA TRP A 126 20.87 -17.71 2.52
C TRP A 126 22.19 -18.29 1.98
N GLY A 127 22.79 -19.21 2.74
CA GLY A 127 23.93 -20.00 2.31
C GLY A 127 25.13 -19.17 1.86
N SER A 128 25.93 -19.73 0.95
CA SER A 128 27.14 -19.08 0.43
C SER A 128 26.90 -17.76 -0.29
N LYS A 129 25.71 -17.57 -0.89
CA LYS A 129 25.33 -16.33 -1.60
C LYS A 129 25.26 -15.10 -0.69
N ALA A 130 25.14 -15.31 0.62
CA ALA A 130 25.07 -14.23 1.60
C ALA A 130 26.40 -13.93 2.31
N LEU A 131 27.42 -14.78 2.16
CA LEU A 131 28.70 -14.64 2.86
C LEU A 131 29.51 -13.51 2.22
N VAL A 132 30.02 -12.61 3.03
CA VAL A 132 30.85 -11.48 2.56
C VAL A 132 32.15 -11.39 3.35
N CYS A 133 32.10 -11.70 4.64
CA CYS A 133 33.27 -11.63 5.50
C CYS A 133 33.97 -12.99 5.67
N PRO A 134 35.30 -12.98 5.91
CA PRO A 134 36.05 -14.22 6.14
C PRO A 134 35.54 -15.07 7.31
N ARG A 135 34.82 -14.45 8.25
CA ARG A 135 34.25 -15.09 9.45
C ARG A 135 32.80 -15.53 9.28
N ASP A 136 32.16 -15.15 8.18
CA ASP A 136 30.80 -15.59 7.90
C ASP A 136 30.84 -17.09 7.56
N LEU A 137 29.87 -17.86 8.06
CA LEU A 137 29.82 -19.31 7.87
C LEU A 137 28.48 -19.72 7.25
N SER A 138 28.52 -20.73 6.40
CA SER A 138 27.34 -21.49 5.99
C SER A 138 27.54 -22.94 6.39
N ILE A 139 26.61 -23.49 7.15
CA ILE A 139 26.68 -24.87 7.64
C ILE A 139 25.33 -25.54 7.54
N THR A 140 25.34 -26.86 7.36
CA THR A 140 24.13 -27.68 7.44
C THR A 140 24.41 -28.79 8.44
N ASN A 141 23.56 -28.92 9.45
CA ASN A 141 23.66 -30.00 10.43
C ASN A 141 22.30 -30.65 10.61
N ASN A 142 22.24 -31.99 10.61
CA ASN A 142 20.98 -32.75 10.68
C ASN A 142 19.92 -32.30 9.65
N GLY A 143 20.34 -31.89 8.45
CA GLY A 143 19.46 -31.37 7.41
C GLY A 143 18.97 -29.92 7.62
N GLN A 144 19.31 -29.30 8.75
CA GLN A 144 19.00 -27.90 9.05
C GLN A 144 20.12 -26.98 8.54
N PRO A 145 19.85 -26.11 7.55
CA PRO A 145 20.81 -25.10 7.11
C PRO A 145 20.84 -23.92 8.08
N PHE A 146 22.06 -23.41 8.31
CA PHE A 146 22.34 -22.19 9.05
C PHE A 146 23.31 -21.30 8.27
N THR A 147 23.15 -19.99 8.43
CA THR A 147 24.12 -18.99 7.97
C THR A 147 24.46 -18.08 9.13
N VAL A 148 25.74 -17.91 9.43
CA VAL A 148 26.24 -17.12 10.56
C VAL A 148 26.96 -15.90 10.01
N PHE A 149 26.56 -14.71 10.43
CA PHE A 149 27.24 -13.47 10.11
C PHE A 149 27.98 -12.93 11.32
N VAL A 150 29.21 -12.45 11.09
CA VAL A 150 29.98 -11.71 12.10
C VAL A 150 30.10 -10.26 11.63
N LEU A 151 29.20 -9.42 12.15
CA LEU A 151 29.00 -8.05 11.71
C LEU A 151 29.83 -7.08 12.58
N PRO A 152 30.61 -6.16 12.00
CA PRO A 152 31.30 -5.15 12.79
C PRO A 152 30.27 -4.21 13.46
N ASN A 153 30.33 -4.07 14.78
CA ASN A 153 29.40 -3.21 15.52
C ASN A 153 29.61 -1.72 15.19
N GLN A 154 30.85 -1.33 14.91
CA GLN A 154 31.25 -0.04 14.37
C GLN A 154 32.30 -0.24 13.28
N GLY A 155 32.21 0.44 12.15
CA GLY A 155 33.14 0.29 11.03
C GLY A 155 32.44 -0.15 9.75
N SER A 156 33.21 -0.66 8.79
CA SER A 156 32.71 -1.04 7.47
C SER A 156 33.32 -2.33 6.95
N SER A 157 32.69 -2.90 5.93
CA SER A 157 33.08 -4.16 5.28
C SER A 157 33.03 -5.36 6.23
N CYS A 158 34.12 -5.61 6.95
CA CYS A 158 34.33 -6.77 7.83
C CYS A 158 35.19 -6.46 9.06
N THR A 159 35.55 -5.19 9.28
CA THR A 159 36.49 -4.80 10.34
C THR A 159 35.80 -3.85 11.30
N SER A 160 35.88 -4.19 12.58
CA SER A 160 35.35 -3.38 13.66
C SER A 160 36.37 -2.38 14.18
N SER A 161 36.03 -1.09 14.19
CA SER A 161 36.90 -0.01 14.70
C SER A 161 37.06 -0.01 16.22
N ASN A 162 36.10 -0.56 16.95
CA ASN A 162 36.15 -0.71 18.42
C ASN A 162 36.45 -2.17 18.86
N GLY A 163 36.73 -3.06 17.90
CA GLY A 163 37.02 -4.47 18.14
C GLY A 163 35.81 -5.32 18.56
N LEU A 164 34.60 -4.76 18.59
CA LEU A 164 33.36 -5.45 18.95
C LEU A 164 32.56 -5.87 17.71
N TYR A 165 31.95 -7.06 17.76
CA TYR A 165 31.16 -7.63 16.66
C TYR A 165 29.81 -8.14 17.15
N ASP A 166 28.79 -7.97 16.32
CA ASP A 166 27.48 -8.56 16.50
C ASP A 166 27.40 -9.86 15.68
N VAL A 167 26.88 -10.94 16.27
CA VAL A 167 26.81 -12.25 15.61
C VAL A 167 25.35 -12.58 15.32
N VAL A 168 25.01 -12.80 14.06
CA VAL A 168 23.65 -13.16 13.65
C VAL A 168 23.62 -14.60 13.16
N VAL A 169 22.76 -15.42 13.72
CA VAL A 169 22.48 -16.78 13.23
C VAL A 169 21.16 -16.79 12.48
N VAL A 170 21.24 -16.96 11.17
CA VAL A 170 20.10 -17.16 10.28
C VAL A 170 19.82 -18.65 10.19
N THR A 171 18.59 -19.05 10.48
CA THR A 171 18.10 -20.42 10.24
C THR A 171 17.44 -20.47 8.86
N GLY A 172 17.71 -21.49 8.06
CA GLY A 172 17.08 -21.67 6.75
C GLY A 172 15.92 -22.66 6.77
N ALA A 173 15.18 -22.77 5.67
CA ALA A 173 14.15 -23.79 5.52
C ALA A 173 14.73 -25.21 5.43
N THR A 174 14.03 -26.21 5.98
CA THR A 174 14.43 -27.63 5.98
C THR A 174 13.77 -28.46 4.88
N ASN A 175 12.74 -27.92 4.23
CA ASN A 175 11.97 -28.66 3.24
C ASN A 175 12.87 -29.07 2.05
N PRO A 176 13.00 -30.38 1.74
CA PRO A 176 13.83 -30.83 0.64
C PRO A 176 13.43 -30.18 -0.69
N GLY A 177 14.41 -29.78 -1.49
CA GLY A 177 14.18 -29.23 -2.83
C GLY A 177 13.55 -27.83 -2.89
N THR A 178 13.38 -27.13 -1.76
CA THR A 178 12.91 -25.74 -1.77
C THR A 178 14.02 -24.78 -2.21
N ALA A 179 13.69 -23.75 -2.98
CA ALA A 179 14.58 -22.63 -3.26
C ALA A 179 14.60 -21.58 -2.12
N GLY A 180 13.74 -21.74 -1.10
CA GLY A 180 13.45 -20.72 -0.08
C GLY A 180 12.30 -19.79 -0.49
N ILE A 181 11.61 -19.22 0.50
CA ILE A 181 10.35 -18.48 0.29
C ILE A 181 10.49 -17.31 -0.70
N ASN A 182 11.51 -16.47 -0.55
CA ASN A 182 11.70 -15.27 -1.36
C ASN A 182 12.04 -15.63 -2.82
N VAL A 183 12.87 -16.66 -3.03
CA VAL A 183 13.21 -17.16 -4.37
C VAL A 183 11.99 -17.74 -5.07
N SER A 184 11.23 -18.56 -4.35
CA SER A 184 10.02 -19.20 -4.87
C SER A 184 8.98 -18.16 -5.33
N VAL A 185 8.69 -17.16 -4.50
CA VAL A 185 7.74 -16.08 -4.83
C VAL A 185 8.27 -15.23 -6.00
N ALA A 186 9.55 -14.84 -5.99
CA ALA A 186 10.13 -14.03 -7.06
C ALA A 186 10.12 -14.73 -8.42
N ASN A 187 10.36 -16.04 -8.46
CA ASN A 187 10.28 -16.84 -9.69
C ASN A 187 8.85 -16.91 -10.22
N ALA A 188 7.88 -17.17 -9.35
CA ALA A 188 6.47 -17.20 -9.72
C ALA A 188 6.00 -15.82 -10.24
N ALA A 189 6.38 -14.74 -9.56
CA ALA A 189 6.08 -13.38 -9.99
C ALA A 189 6.71 -13.05 -11.36
N THR A 190 7.98 -13.42 -11.56
CA THR A 190 8.67 -13.25 -12.85
C THR A 190 7.94 -13.99 -13.98
N SER A 191 7.54 -15.24 -13.73
CA SER A 191 6.87 -16.09 -14.73
C SER A 191 5.49 -15.54 -15.15
N LEU A 192 4.83 -14.80 -14.26
CA LEU A 192 3.50 -14.24 -14.46
C LEU A 192 3.50 -12.75 -14.83
N GLY A 193 4.69 -12.13 -14.96
CA GLY A 193 4.82 -10.69 -15.18
C GLY A 193 4.18 -9.86 -14.06
N MET A 194 4.37 -10.29 -12.81
CA MET A 194 3.90 -9.62 -11.60
C MET A 194 5.04 -8.95 -10.84
N HIS A 195 4.70 -7.94 -10.05
CA HIS A 195 5.59 -7.21 -9.16
C HIS A 195 5.59 -7.84 -7.77
N TYR A 196 6.75 -8.27 -7.30
CA TYR A 196 6.95 -8.78 -5.96
C TYR A 196 7.75 -7.79 -5.10
N TYR A 197 7.18 -7.40 -3.96
CA TYR A 197 7.86 -6.63 -2.92
C TYR A 197 8.21 -7.53 -1.74
N ALA A 198 9.50 -7.79 -1.55
CA ALA A 198 9.99 -8.64 -0.48
C ALA A 198 10.05 -7.89 0.85
N GLY A 199 9.53 -8.48 1.92
CA GLY A 199 9.57 -7.87 3.25
C GLY A 199 10.99 -7.73 3.82
N LEU A 200 11.33 -6.54 4.30
CA LEU A 200 12.63 -6.24 4.90
C LEU A 200 12.73 -6.75 6.34
N PRO A 201 13.94 -7.11 6.81
CA PRO A 201 14.18 -7.34 8.22
C PRO A 201 13.70 -6.17 9.08
N VAL A 202 13.02 -6.50 10.19
CA VAL A 202 12.55 -5.51 11.15
C VAL A 202 13.15 -5.76 12.54
N PRO A 203 13.30 -4.74 13.38
CA PRO A 203 13.69 -4.95 14.77
C PRO A 203 12.56 -5.62 15.56
N ALA A 204 12.90 -6.28 16.67
CA ALA A 204 12.02 -6.47 17.81
C ALA A 204 11.41 -5.14 18.30
N ASN A 205 10.28 -5.23 19.00
CA ASN A 205 9.64 -4.08 19.61
C ASN A 205 10.44 -3.63 20.83
N ASN A 206 10.41 -2.33 21.12
CA ASN A 206 10.93 -1.78 22.36
C ASN A 206 10.13 -2.33 23.55
N LEU A 207 10.79 -2.66 24.65
CA LEU A 207 10.15 -3.28 25.81
C LEU A 207 9.24 -2.31 26.58
N ASP A 208 9.61 -1.03 26.63
CA ASP A 208 8.87 0.01 27.36
C ASP A 208 7.75 0.62 26.51
N THR A 209 7.94 0.63 25.18
CA THR A 209 6.98 1.13 24.18
C THR A 209 6.77 0.09 23.09
N PRO A 210 5.96 -0.97 23.34
CA PRO A 210 5.84 -2.13 22.44
C PRO A 210 5.34 -1.85 21.01
N TRP A 211 4.86 -0.64 20.73
CA TRP A 211 4.49 -0.17 19.39
C TRP A 211 5.62 0.57 18.65
N LEU A 212 6.76 0.80 19.29
CA LEU A 212 7.96 1.40 18.69
C LEU A 212 9.08 0.36 18.50
N PRO A 213 9.95 0.54 17.49
CA PRO A 213 11.07 -0.36 17.27
C PRO A 213 12.10 -0.25 18.39
N ASP A 214 12.74 -1.35 18.77
CA ASP A 214 13.91 -1.30 19.65
C ASP A 214 15.12 -0.71 18.90
N VAL A 215 15.42 0.54 19.22
CA VAL A 215 16.52 1.31 18.61
C VAL A 215 17.90 0.92 19.14
N SER A 216 18.00 0.14 20.21
CA SER A 216 19.26 -0.12 20.93
C SER A 216 20.30 -0.91 20.13
N TYR A 217 19.90 -1.52 19.01
CA TYR A 217 20.78 -2.26 18.09
C TYR A 217 20.56 -1.88 16.62
N PHE A 218 20.12 -0.65 16.33
CA PHE A 218 19.98 -0.18 14.96
C PHE A 218 21.28 -0.27 14.14
N SER A 219 22.46 -0.18 14.77
CA SER A 219 23.74 -0.43 14.09
C SER A 219 23.83 -1.87 13.55
N ALA A 220 23.51 -2.87 14.37
CA ALA A 220 23.47 -4.27 13.97
C ALA A 220 22.41 -4.53 12.89
N LEU A 221 21.21 -3.95 13.06
CA LEU A 221 20.13 -4.06 12.07
C LEU A 221 20.52 -3.44 10.72
N THR A 222 21.24 -2.32 10.72
CA THR A 222 21.72 -1.66 9.49
C THR A 222 22.68 -2.58 8.74
N GLN A 223 23.67 -3.13 9.43
CA GLN A 223 24.63 -4.08 8.84
C GLN A 223 23.94 -5.36 8.35
N PHE A 224 22.95 -5.85 9.11
CA PHE A 224 22.19 -7.03 8.72
C PHE A 224 21.28 -6.78 7.51
N THR A 225 20.65 -5.60 7.42
CA THR A 225 19.84 -5.19 6.26
C THR A 225 20.71 -5.12 5.01
N ASP A 226 21.95 -4.64 5.12
CA ASP A 226 22.92 -4.68 4.03
C ASP A 226 23.23 -6.12 3.57
N ARG A 227 23.41 -7.06 4.52
CA ARG A 227 23.61 -8.49 4.19
C ARG A 227 22.38 -9.09 3.53
N PHE A 228 21.19 -8.78 4.04
CA PHE A 228 19.92 -9.20 3.45
C PHE A 228 19.81 -8.74 2.00
N LEU A 229 20.00 -7.44 1.72
CA LEU A 229 19.88 -6.91 0.37
C LEU A 229 20.93 -7.48 -0.60
N ARG A 230 22.16 -7.74 -0.13
CA ARG A 230 23.19 -8.41 -0.93
C ARG A 230 22.81 -9.86 -1.26
N TYR A 231 22.24 -10.59 -0.29
CA TYR A 231 21.69 -11.90 -0.53
C TYR A 231 20.56 -11.84 -1.57
N GLN A 232 19.59 -10.94 -1.42
CA GLN A 232 18.49 -10.81 -2.38
C GLN A 232 19.01 -10.45 -3.78
N LYS A 233 20.04 -9.59 -3.88
CA LYS A 233 20.71 -9.29 -5.14
C LYS A 233 21.33 -10.52 -5.79
N ALA A 234 21.99 -11.38 -5.01
CA ALA A 234 22.62 -12.60 -5.51
C ALA A 234 21.63 -13.74 -5.79
N ALA A 235 20.48 -13.75 -5.11
CA ALA A 235 19.53 -14.85 -5.17
C ALA A 235 18.37 -14.59 -6.13
N ILE A 236 17.84 -13.37 -6.16
CA ILE A 236 16.53 -13.04 -6.77
C ILE A 236 16.50 -11.68 -7.48
N ASN A 237 17.64 -11.18 -8.00
CA ASN A 237 17.64 -9.97 -8.82
C ASN A 237 17.07 -10.24 -10.23
N LEU A 238 15.78 -10.57 -10.27
CA LEU A 238 15.00 -10.95 -11.44
C LEU A 238 13.97 -9.86 -11.77
N PRO A 239 13.34 -9.88 -12.95
CA PRO A 239 12.29 -8.92 -13.30
C PRO A 239 11.13 -8.87 -12.29
N GLY A 240 10.74 -10.01 -11.73
CA GLY A 240 9.64 -10.08 -10.77
C GLY A 240 9.90 -9.40 -9.43
N LEU A 241 11.17 -9.26 -8.98
CA LEU A 241 11.47 -8.52 -7.75
C LEU A 241 11.36 -7.01 -8.02
N ALA A 242 10.21 -6.40 -7.77
CA ALA A 242 10.01 -4.98 -8.01
C ALA A 242 10.66 -4.10 -6.93
N GLY A 243 10.67 -4.58 -5.68
CA GLY A 243 11.13 -3.77 -4.57
C GLY A 243 11.06 -4.46 -3.22
N PHE A 244 10.99 -3.64 -2.18
CA PHE A 244 11.01 -4.08 -0.80
C PHE A 244 9.89 -3.45 0.03
N TYR A 245 9.36 -4.20 1.00
CA TYR A 245 8.33 -3.72 1.91
C TYR A 245 8.86 -3.52 3.33
N HIS A 246 8.66 -2.33 3.89
CA HIS A 246 8.95 -2.05 5.29
C HIS A 246 7.85 -2.62 6.17
N SER A 247 8.15 -3.67 6.93
CA SER A 247 7.15 -4.41 7.70
C SER A 247 6.85 -3.85 9.09
N TYR A 248 7.50 -2.75 9.49
CA TYR A 248 7.20 -2.10 10.76
C TYR A 248 6.19 -1.00 10.50
N GLU A 249 5.02 -1.06 11.13
CA GLU A 249 3.91 -0.14 10.84
C GLU A 249 3.85 1.00 11.86
N MET A 250 3.32 2.14 11.42
CA MET A 250 3.02 3.30 12.25
C MET A 250 1.71 3.95 11.79
N PRO A 251 1.01 4.74 12.61
CA PRO A 251 -0.09 5.56 12.10
C PRO A 251 0.43 6.63 11.14
N VAL A 252 -0.40 7.10 10.22
CA VAL A 252 -0.09 8.27 9.39
C VAL A 252 -0.19 9.52 10.26
N THR A 253 0.94 9.98 10.79
CA THR A 253 0.98 11.08 11.75
C THR A 253 2.30 11.83 11.70
N ASP A 254 2.24 13.09 12.11
CA ASP A 254 3.37 14.00 12.25
C ASP A 254 4.01 13.98 13.64
N VAL A 255 3.49 13.19 14.58
CA VAL A 255 3.97 13.13 15.96
C VAL A 255 5.39 12.55 16.06
N ALA A 256 6.32 13.32 16.62
CA ALA A 256 7.74 12.98 16.76
C ALA A 256 8.02 11.67 17.53
N HIS A 257 7.08 11.19 18.34
CA HIS A 257 7.13 9.89 18.99
C HIS A 257 7.41 8.73 18.01
N TYR A 258 6.99 8.86 16.75
CA TYR A 258 7.19 7.85 15.71
C TYR A 258 8.45 8.08 14.84
N ASP A 259 9.28 9.08 15.15
CA ASP A 259 10.55 9.33 14.44
C ASP A 259 11.51 8.10 14.41
N PRO A 260 11.53 7.20 15.42
CA PRO A 260 12.27 5.94 15.31
C PRO A 260 11.85 5.06 14.12
N VAL A 261 10.56 5.05 13.75
CA VAL A 261 10.05 4.31 12.59
C VAL A 261 10.49 4.99 11.30
N LEU A 262 10.38 6.32 11.23
CA LEU A 262 10.86 7.09 10.07
C LEU A 262 12.38 6.93 9.85
N SER A 263 13.14 6.83 10.94
CA SER A 263 14.59 6.56 10.90
C SER A 263 14.90 5.17 10.36
N LEU A 264 14.11 4.16 10.76
CA LEU A 264 14.18 2.80 10.22
C LEU A 264 13.92 2.80 8.70
N TYR A 265 12.87 3.48 8.24
CA TYR A 265 12.56 3.59 6.81
C TYR A 265 13.70 4.25 6.03
N ARG A 266 14.20 5.39 6.52
CA ARG A 266 15.30 6.14 5.90
C ARG A 266 16.55 5.27 5.76
N MET A 267 16.95 4.59 6.84
CA MET A 267 18.11 3.70 6.85
C MET A 267 17.99 2.57 5.82
N ALA A 268 16.85 1.88 5.77
CA ALA A 268 16.66 0.78 4.84
C ALA A 268 16.53 1.27 3.38
N ASN A 269 15.88 2.42 3.13
CA ASN A 269 15.80 3.02 1.80
C ASN A 269 17.18 3.42 1.25
N GLN A 270 18.05 4.00 2.09
CA GLN A 270 19.44 4.28 1.71
C GLN A 270 20.20 3.00 1.33
N ALA A 271 19.96 1.90 2.04
CA ALA A 271 20.58 0.61 1.74
C ALA A 271 20.07 0.03 0.41
N ILE A 272 18.76 0.12 0.13
CA ILE A 272 18.16 -0.31 -1.15
C ILE A 272 18.77 0.49 -2.30
N ALA A 273 18.74 1.82 -2.24
CA ALA A 273 19.27 2.70 -3.29
C ALA A 273 20.75 2.39 -3.61
N ARG A 274 21.54 2.08 -2.58
CA ARG A 274 22.96 1.74 -2.72
C ARG A 274 23.20 0.34 -3.31
N ILE A 275 22.47 -0.67 -2.84
CA ILE A 275 22.80 -2.09 -3.13
C ILE A 275 22.06 -2.60 -4.36
N LEU A 276 20.80 -2.20 -4.51
CA LEU A 276 19.86 -2.61 -5.55
C LEU A 276 19.23 -1.36 -6.20
N PRO A 277 20.02 -0.53 -6.91
CA PRO A 277 19.49 0.66 -7.58
C PRO A 277 18.40 0.26 -8.59
N GLY A 278 17.34 1.06 -8.66
CA GLY A 278 16.17 0.81 -9.51
C GLY A 278 15.14 -0.15 -8.91
N ARG A 279 15.29 -0.55 -7.64
CA ARG A 279 14.24 -1.25 -6.88
C ARG A 279 13.50 -0.27 -5.99
N ASP A 280 12.19 -0.47 -5.91
CA ASP A 280 11.27 0.41 -5.20
C ASP A 280 11.17 0.04 -3.71
N ALA A 281 10.55 0.92 -2.92
CA ALA A 281 10.13 0.62 -1.56
C ALA A 281 8.63 0.89 -1.35
N VAL A 282 8.01 0.10 -0.48
CA VAL A 282 6.63 0.29 -0.05
C VAL A 282 6.59 0.34 1.48
N VAL A 283 5.85 1.29 2.02
CA VAL A 283 5.48 1.36 3.45
C VAL A 283 3.95 1.29 3.54
N SER A 284 3.40 0.73 4.62
CA SER A 284 1.94 0.68 4.81
C SER A 284 1.51 1.20 6.17
N PRO A 285 1.59 2.53 6.41
CA PRO A 285 1.10 3.15 7.64
C PRO A 285 -0.42 3.09 7.72
N TYR A 286 -1.03 3.21 8.91
CA TYR A 286 -2.48 3.06 9.09
C TYR A 286 -3.21 4.34 9.52
N LEU A 287 -4.50 4.42 9.18
CA LEU A 287 -5.41 5.47 9.68
C LEU A 287 -6.06 5.06 11.02
N ASP A 288 -6.34 6.08 11.85
CA ASP A 288 -7.22 5.95 13.02
C ASP A 288 -8.07 7.20 13.18
N ALA A 289 -9.20 7.22 12.49
CA ALA A 289 -10.13 8.33 12.43
C ALA A 289 -11.11 8.39 13.61
N ARG A 290 -11.00 7.49 14.61
CA ARG A 290 -11.96 7.43 15.71
C ARG A 290 -11.92 8.72 16.54
N ARG A 291 -13.09 9.27 16.87
CA ARG A 291 -13.16 10.43 17.77
C ARG A 291 -12.63 10.12 19.17
N SER A 292 -12.74 8.88 19.62
CA SER A 292 -12.21 8.44 20.92
C SER A 292 -10.70 8.52 21.03
N THR A 293 -9.97 8.54 19.91
CA THR A 293 -8.51 8.71 19.89
C THR A 293 -8.12 10.17 19.65
N GLY A 294 -8.94 10.93 18.91
CA GLY A 294 -8.87 12.39 18.74
C GLY A 294 -7.57 12.94 18.09
N SER A 295 -6.59 12.07 17.83
CA SER A 295 -5.19 12.45 17.61
C SER A 295 -4.76 12.41 16.14
N TYR A 296 -5.64 11.99 15.22
CA TYR A 296 -5.31 11.83 13.81
C TYR A 296 -6.32 12.60 12.95
N THR A 297 -6.22 13.93 12.98
CA THR A 297 -6.99 14.82 12.09
C THR A 297 -6.47 14.73 10.66
N THR A 298 -7.25 15.20 9.68
CA THR A 298 -6.81 15.27 8.27
C THR A 298 -5.52 16.08 8.10
N THR A 299 -5.36 17.18 8.84
CA THR A 299 -4.10 17.96 8.86
C THR A 299 -2.91 17.11 9.31
N ARG A 300 -3.05 16.33 10.39
CA ARG A 300 -1.97 15.45 10.86
C ARG A 300 -1.66 14.32 9.88
N VAL A 301 -2.67 13.84 9.17
CA VAL A 301 -2.48 12.83 8.11
C VAL A 301 -1.76 13.42 6.91
N ARG A 302 -2.07 14.65 6.50
CA ARG A 302 -1.31 15.39 5.47
C ARG A 302 0.16 15.50 5.87
N ASP A 303 0.43 16.06 7.04
CA ASP A 303 1.79 16.32 7.52
C ASP A 303 2.56 15.01 7.78
N GLY A 304 1.86 13.97 8.25
CA GLY A 304 2.41 12.63 8.44
C GLY A 304 2.75 11.93 7.11
N ALA A 305 1.90 12.06 6.10
CA ALA A 305 2.15 11.51 4.77
C ALA A 305 3.38 12.15 4.12
N GLU A 306 3.53 13.47 4.24
CA GLU A 306 4.73 14.20 3.80
C GLU A 306 5.99 13.67 4.52
N LYS A 307 5.97 13.58 5.85
CA LYS A 307 7.11 13.08 6.63
C LYS A 307 7.53 11.66 6.23
N ILE A 308 6.57 10.78 5.98
CA ILE A 308 6.83 9.41 5.53
C ILE A 308 7.43 9.44 4.13
N ALA A 309 6.87 10.22 3.20
CA ALA A 309 7.38 10.35 1.84
C ALA A 309 8.85 10.85 1.81
N LEU A 310 9.21 11.79 2.69
CA LEU A 310 10.57 12.31 2.85
C LEU A 310 11.61 11.29 3.39
N THR A 311 11.20 10.06 3.67
CA THR A 311 12.11 8.94 3.99
C THR A 311 12.64 8.22 2.75
N ALA A 312 12.16 8.55 1.54
CA ALA A 312 12.49 7.87 0.28
C ALA A 312 13.99 7.69 0.00
N SER A 313 14.85 8.63 0.41
CA SER A 313 16.31 8.46 0.41
C SER A 313 16.94 7.87 -0.87
N GLY A 314 16.43 8.28 -2.03
CA GLY A 314 16.94 7.86 -3.34
C GLY A 314 16.27 6.63 -3.95
N VAL A 315 15.25 6.06 -3.30
CA VAL A 315 14.34 5.07 -3.93
C VAL A 315 13.03 5.73 -4.33
N HIS A 316 12.35 5.15 -5.31
CA HIS A 316 10.93 5.41 -5.53
C HIS A 316 10.14 4.77 -4.37
N LEU A 317 9.37 5.59 -3.64
CA LEU A 317 8.65 5.17 -2.44
C LEU A 317 7.15 5.26 -2.67
N SER A 318 6.44 4.16 -2.45
CA SER A 318 4.98 4.14 -2.39
C SER A 318 4.52 4.10 -0.93
N VAL A 319 3.64 5.04 -0.56
CA VAL A 319 3.02 5.12 0.77
C VAL A 319 1.63 4.50 0.67
N ALA A 320 1.50 3.23 1.03
CA ALA A 320 0.27 2.45 0.92
C ALA A 320 -0.57 2.53 2.20
N ILE A 321 -1.31 3.63 2.38
CA ILE A 321 -2.05 3.90 3.62
C ILE A 321 -3.15 2.86 3.84
N GLN A 322 -3.16 2.22 5.02
CA GLN A 322 -4.24 1.33 5.44
C GLN A 322 -5.50 2.14 5.73
N ASP A 323 -6.59 1.79 5.07
CA ASP A 323 -7.82 2.57 5.14
C ASP A 323 -8.50 2.53 6.52
N GLY A 324 -8.16 1.54 7.36
CA GLY A 324 -8.61 1.39 8.75
C GLY A 324 -10.03 0.83 8.91
N MET A 325 -10.69 0.45 7.82
CA MET A 325 -12.10 0.06 7.84
C MET A 325 -12.32 -1.38 8.31
N GLY A 326 -11.42 -2.30 7.94
CA GLY A 326 -11.42 -3.70 8.38
C GLY A 326 -11.03 -3.90 9.84
N THR A 327 -10.39 -2.91 10.46
CA THR A 327 -10.07 -2.85 11.88
C THR A 327 -11.03 -1.98 12.69
N GLY A 328 -11.98 -1.29 12.03
CA GLY A 328 -12.94 -0.37 12.66
C GLY A 328 -12.33 0.96 13.12
N LYS A 329 -11.09 1.25 12.72
CA LYS A 329 -10.35 2.48 13.03
C LYS A 329 -10.77 3.66 12.16
N ALA A 330 -11.38 3.45 11.01
CA ALA A 330 -11.95 4.50 10.17
C ALA A 330 -13.29 4.09 9.53
N GLY A 331 -13.99 5.06 8.93
CA GLY A 331 -15.31 4.87 8.33
C GLY A 331 -15.34 5.27 6.85
N ALA A 332 -15.91 4.40 6.01
CA ALA A 332 -16.16 4.66 4.60
C ALA A 332 -17.62 5.15 4.42
N TYR A 333 -17.82 6.46 4.46
CA TYR A 333 -19.15 7.09 4.33
C TYR A 333 -19.04 8.43 3.59
N PHE A 334 -20.12 8.84 2.94
CA PHE A 334 -20.25 10.15 2.33
C PHE A 334 -20.85 11.13 3.34
N LYS A 335 -20.67 12.43 3.09
CA LYS A 335 -21.08 13.50 4.00
C LYS A 335 -22.56 13.45 4.37
N ASN A 336 -23.45 13.14 3.42
CA ASN A 336 -24.88 12.99 3.65
C ASN A 336 -25.24 11.80 4.56
N GLU A 337 -24.33 10.85 4.75
CA GLU A 337 -24.52 9.68 5.61
C GLU A 337 -23.93 9.87 7.01
N GLU A 338 -23.39 11.05 7.32
CA GLU A 338 -22.76 11.34 8.61
C GLU A 338 -23.70 11.05 9.80
N ASN A 339 -25.00 11.30 9.64
CA ASN A 339 -26.03 11.03 10.65
C ASN A 339 -26.62 9.60 10.57
N SER A 340 -26.23 8.82 9.56
CA SER A 340 -26.64 7.42 9.43
C SER A 340 -25.87 6.55 10.41
N ALA A 341 -26.48 5.46 10.85
CA ALA A 341 -25.85 4.50 11.73
C ALA A 341 -24.55 3.94 11.12
N VAL A 342 -23.52 3.77 11.95
CA VAL A 342 -22.36 2.95 11.57
C VAL A 342 -22.85 1.54 11.25
N ASP A 343 -22.20 0.88 10.31
CA ASP A 343 -22.58 -0.48 9.96
C ASP A 343 -22.33 -1.46 11.14
N PRO A 344 -22.93 -2.66 11.11
CA PRO A 344 -22.83 -3.61 12.22
C PRO A 344 -21.41 -4.08 12.55
N PHE A 345 -20.48 -4.10 11.59
CA PHE A 345 -19.11 -4.54 11.84
C PHE A 345 -18.30 -3.43 12.53
N ALA A 346 -18.42 -2.18 12.06
CA ALA A 346 -17.82 -1.03 12.71
C ALA A 346 -18.39 -0.85 14.13
N ALA A 347 -19.71 -1.03 14.30
CA ALA A 347 -20.38 -0.97 15.61
C ALA A 347 -19.78 -1.95 16.63
N ALA A 348 -19.25 -3.09 16.20
CA ALA A 348 -18.59 -4.06 17.09
C ALA A 348 -17.28 -3.51 17.71
N ILE A 349 -16.71 -2.43 17.15
CA ILE A 349 -15.50 -1.78 17.64
C ILE A 349 -15.79 -0.44 18.30
N VAL A 350 -16.63 0.41 17.69
CA VAL A 350 -16.89 1.79 18.17
C VAL A 350 -18.24 1.94 18.91
N GLY A 351 -19.00 0.86 19.03
CA GLY A 351 -20.36 0.86 19.58
C GLY A 351 -21.39 1.47 18.62
N SER A 352 -22.67 1.37 18.97
CA SER A 352 -23.78 1.96 18.22
C SER A 352 -23.68 3.49 18.16
N GLY A 353 -24.16 4.09 17.08
CA GLY A 353 -24.19 5.53 16.84
C GLY A 353 -24.09 5.86 15.36
N SER A 354 -24.03 7.14 15.02
CA SER A 354 -23.85 7.59 13.63
C SER A 354 -22.38 7.66 13.23
N TRP A 355 -22.08 7.60 11.92
CA TRP A 355 -20.72 7.75 11.39
C TRP A 355 -20.01 9.00 11.93
N GLY A 356 -20.66 10.16 11.86
CA GLY A 356 -20.11 11.43 12.35
C GLY A 356 -19.92 11.50 13.85
N SER A 357 -20.68 10.72 14.64
CA SER A 357 -20.48 10.65 16.08
C SER A 357 -19.29 9.76 16.48
N LYS A 358 -18.85 8.85 15.59
CA LYS A 358 -17.79 7.87 15.87
C LYS A 358 -16.46 8.22 15.22
N TYR A 359 -16.48 8.86 14.06
CA TYR A 359 -15.29 9.19 13.29
C TYR A 359 -15.17 10.71 13.06
N LEU A 360 -13.93 11.18 12.97
CA LEU A 360 -13.59 12.59 12.78
C LEU A 360 -13.90 13.07 11.35
N ALA A 361 -13.69 12.19 10.37
CA ALA A 361 -13.91 12.43 8.95
C ALA A 361 -14.04 11.08 8.21
N PRO A 362 -14.63 11.04 7.01
CA PRO A 362 -14.63 9.86 6.17
C PRO A 362 -13.25 9.58 5.56
N ILE A 363 -13.00 8.33 5.17
CA ILE A 363 -11.74 7.89 4.54
C ILE A 363 -11.34 8.77 3.35
N ARG A 364 -12.33 9.25 2.57
CA ARG A 364 -12.09 10.13 1.42
C ARG A 364 -11.34 11.41 1.76
N ASP A 365 -11.64 12.02 2.89
CA ASP A 365 -11.00 13.26 3.33
C ASP A 365 -9.57 13.02 3.78
N TYR A 366 -9.31 11.85 4.37
CA TYR A 366 -7.96 11.43 4.75
C TYR A 366 -7.08 11.12 3.54
N PHE A 367 -7.61 10.46 2.52
CA PHE A 367 -6.86 10.20 1.28
C PHE A 367 -6.62 11.49 0.48
N LEU A 368 -7.56 12.42 0.46
CA LEU A 368 -7.32 13.77 -0.07
C LEU A 368 -6.18 14.47 0.69
N ALA A 369 -6.22 14.45 2.02
CA ALA A 369 -5.20 15.08 2.85
C ALA A 369 -3.82 14.43 2.64
N ALA A 370 -3.76 13.10 2.56
CA ALA A 370 -2.52 12.38 2.27
C ALA A 370 -1.98 12.70 0.87
N ALA A 371 -2.85 12.82 -0.14
CA ALA A 371 -2.43 13.21 -1.49
C ALA A 371 -1.80 14.60 -1.51
N ILE A 372 -2.38 15.56 -0.77
CA ILE A 372 -1.78 16.89 -0.58
C ILE A 372 -0.41 16.81 0.09
N GLY A 373 -0.25 15.94 1.10
CA GLY A 373 1.04 15.77 1.79
C GLY A 373 2.12 15.09 0.95
N ILE A 374 1.72 14.24 0.00
CA ILE A 374 2.64 13.53 -0.89
C ILE A 374 3.03 14.38 -2.11
N ASP A 375 2.19 15.33 -2.52
CA ASP A 375 2.44 16.19 -3.66
C ASP A 375 3.82 16.88 -3.58
N GLY A 376 4.56 16.88 -4.68
CA GLY A 376 5.92 17.44 -4.76
C GLY A 376 7.04 16.63 -4.08
N THR A 377 6.74 15.55 -3.33
CA THR A 377 7.77 14.74 -2.65
C THR A 377 8.45 13.71 -3.56
N GLY A 378 7.83 13.37 -4.69
CA GLY A 378 8.25 12.31 -5.60
C GLY A 378 7.86 10.89 -5.16
N ALA A 379 7.18 10.75 -4.01
CA ALA A 379 6.56 9.49 -3.61
C ALA A 379 5.17 9.32 -4.28
N GLU A 380 4.67 8.08 -4.30
CA GLU A 380 3.31 7.78 -4.74
C GLU A 380 2.39 7.47 -3.57
N LEU A 381 1.15 7.97 -3.62
CA LEU A 381 0.10 7.54 -2.70
C LEU A 381 -0.54 6.24 -3.22
N TRP A 382 -0.43 5.16 -2.44
CA TRP A 382 -1.19 3.94 -2.65
C TRP A 382 -2.24 3.79 -1.54
N ALA A 383 -3.25 2.98 -1.78
CA ALA A 383 -4.20 2.55 -0.77
C ALA A 383 -3.95 1.09 -0.41
N ASN A 384 -3.78 0.78 0.88
CA ASN A 384 -3.91 -0.58 1.39
C ASN A 384 -5.32 -0.75 1.94
N MET A 385 -6.24 -1.18 1.08
CA MET A 385 -7.61 -1.43 1.48
C MET A 385 -7.67 -2.69 2.35
N GLU A 386 -8.16 -2.56 3.57
CA GLU A 386 -8.31 -3.69 4.49
C GLU A 386 -9.40 -4.64 3.98
N GLY A 387 -9.01 -5.80 3.43
CA GLY A 387 -9.90 -6.79 2.79
C GLY A 387 -10.69 -7.66 3.76
N MET A 388 -10.86 -7.18 5.00
CA MET A 388 -11.53 -7.84 6.11
C MET A 388 -12.54 -6.91 6.76
N ALA A 389 -13.28 -7.42 7.73
CA ALA A 389 -14.11 -6.63 8.61
C ALA A 389 -13.83 -6.99 10.08
N PRO A 390 -14.20 -6.14 11.06
CA PRO A 390 -14.24 -6.57 12.44
C PRO A 390 -15.05 -7.87 12.60
N LYS A 391 -14.54 -8.80 13.41
CA LYS A 391 -15.21 -10.08 13.63
C LYS A 391 -16.47 -9.90 14.47
N THR A 392 -17.55 -10.49 13.99
CA THR A 392 -18.80 -10.72 14.69
C THR A 392 -19.09 -12.23 14.67
N SER A 393 -20.19 -12.64 15.30
CA SER A 393 -20.68 -14.02 15.19
C SER A 393 -21.08 -14.39 13.75
N GLN A 394 -21.28 -13.41 12.87
CA GLN A 394 -21.83 -13.60 11.53
C GLN A 394 -20.77 -13.67 10.42
N ASN A 395 -19.49 -13.44 10.71
CA ASN A 395 -18.42 -13.42 9.69
C ASN A 395 -17.09 -14.05 10.16
N PRO A 396 -17.07 -15.24 10.79
CA PRO A 396 -15.82 -15.87 11.21
C PRO A 396 -14.85 -16.04 10.03
N CYS A 397 -13.56 -15.81 10.30
CA CYS A 397 -12.51 -16.00 9.29
C CYS A 397 -11.13 -16.20 9.92
N ASP A 398 -10.79 -15.36 10.90
CA ASP A 398 -9.56 -15.47 11.68
C ASP A 398 -9.88 -15.51 13.19
N THR A 399 -8.88 -15.88 14.00
CA THR A 399 -8.93 -15.86 15.45
C THR A 399 -8.56 -14.48 16.01
N ASN A 400 -7.90 -13.61 15.24
CA ASN A 400 -7.41 -12.28 15.68
C ASN A 400 -8.48 -11.16 15.71
N GLY A 401 -9.74 -11.50 15.94
CA GLY A 401 -10.84 -10.51 15.96
C GLY A 401 -11.11 -9.86 14.60
N ARG A 402 -10.69 -10.50 13.51
CA ARG A 402 -10.99 -10.13 12.12
C ARG A 402 -11.81 -11.22 11.44
N GLY A 403 -12.75 -10.78 10.62
CA GLY A 403 -13.74 -11.62 9.96
C GLY A 403 -13.80 -11.37 8.46
N GLN A 404 -14.61 -12.17 7.78
CA GLN A 404 -14.88 -11.97 6.36
C GLN A 404 -15.56 -10.60 6.15
N THR A 405 -15.17 -9.91 5.09
CA THR A 405 -15.88 -8.72 4.60
C THR A 405 -16.91 -9.08 3.53
N THR A 406 -17.75 -8.11 3.16
CA THR A 406 -18.74 -8.23 2.09
C THR A 406 -18.28 -7.46 0.86
N LYS A 407 -18.83 -7.80 -0.32
CA LYS A 407 -18.57 -7.04 -1.54
C LYS A 407 -18.96 -5.56 -1.37
N GLY A 408 -20.15 -5.27 -0.82
CA GLY A 408 -20.59 -3.89 -0.64
C GLY A 408 -19.68 -3.07 0.29
N ARG A 409 -19.06 -3.69 1.30
CA ARG A 409 -18.02 -3.02 2.12
C ARG A 409 -16.79 -2.65 1.30
N ILE A 410 -16.30 -3.59 0.48
CA ILE A 410 -15.14 -3.36 -0.39
C ILE A 410 -15.46 -2.28 -1.43
N ASP A 411 -16.59 -2.38 -2.14
CA ASP A 411 -17.00 -1.35 -3.11
C ASP A 411 -17.08 0.02 -2.42
N ARG A 412 -17.64 0.09 -1.21
CA ARG A 412 -17.72 1.31 -0.44
C ARG A 412 -16.35 1.87 -0.02
N GLN A 413 -15.42 1.00 0.39
CA GLN A 413 -14.03 1.40 0.67
C GLN A 413 -13.40 2.00 -0.59
N LEU A 414 -13.51 1.32 -1.74
CA LEU A 414 -13.00 1.78 -3.03
C LEU A 414 -13.59 3.13 -3.46
N GLN A 415 -14.91 3.32 -3.34
CA GLN A 415 -15.57 4.60 -3.60
C GLN A 415 -15.00 5.73 -2.73
N ASN A 416 -14.63 5.42 -1.48
CA ASN A 416 -14.08 6.38 -0.52
C ASN A 416 -12.58 6.61 -0.69
N LEU A 417 -11.84 5.83 -1.48
CA LEU A 417 -10.45 6.15 -1.82
C LEU A 417 -10.37 7.37 -2.75
N GLY A 418 -11.45 7.65 -3.49
CA GLY A 418 -11.48 8.71 -4.50
C GLY A 418 -10.49 8.48 -5.65
N ASN A 419 -10.18 9.55 -6.39
CA ASN A 419 -9.18 9.53 -7.46
C ASN A 419 -7.75 9.84 -6.95
N TYR A 420 -7.48 9.66 -5.66
CA TYR A 420 -6.27 10.15 -5.01
C TYR A 420 -5.12 9.13 -4.98
N SER A 421 -5.44 7.84 -4.85
CA SER A 421 -4.43 6.77 -4.83
C SER A 421 -4.08 6.32 -6.24
N MET A 422 -2.79 6.18 -6.54
CA MET A 422 -2.26 5.63 -7.80
C MET A 422 -2.54 4.14 -7.96
N LYS A 423 -2.64 3.42 -6.84
CA LYS A 423 -2.83 1.98 -6.82
C LYS A 423 -3.56 1.55 -5.56
N THR A 424 -4.40 0.53 -5.68
CA THR A 424 -5.05 -0.14 -4.55
C THR A 424 -4.47 -1.55 -4.38
N ILE A 425 -3.86 -1.77 -3.21
CA ILE A 425 -3.45 -3.08 -2.71
C ILE A 425 -4.37 -3.49 -1.54
N SER A 426 -4.30 -4.74 -1.08
CA SER A 426 -5.12 -5.20 0.03
C SER A 426 -4.42 -6.19 0.95
N TYR A 427 -4.60 -5.99 2.26
CA TYR A 427 -4.25 -6.93 3.31
C TYR A 427 -5.46 -7.84 3.62
N ASN A 428 -5.36 -9.18 3.61
CA ASN A 428 -4.35 -10.01 2.92
C ASN A 428 -5.05 -11.18 2.21
N TRP A 429 -4.43 -11.71 1.15
CA TRP A 429 -5.00 -12.75 0.31
C TRP A 429 -5.27 -14.05 1.07
N ASP A 430 -4.24 -14.56 1.75
CA ASP A 430 -4.24 -15.90 2.35
C ASP A 430 -5.28 -16.08 3.46
N THR A 431 -5.50 -15.05 4.26
CA THR A 431 -6.45 -15.13 5.37
C THR A 431 -7.84 -14.70 4.93
N TYR A 432 -7.98 -13.60 4.18
CA TYR A 432 -9.31 -12.98 4.01
C TYR A 432 -9.93 -13.19 2.63
N TYR A 433 -9.12 -13.50 1.62
CA TYR A 433 -9.63 -13.74 0.27
C TYR A 433 -9.91 -15.21 -0.02
N SER A 434 -9.17 -16.14 0.61
CA SER A 434 -9.36 -17.59 0.49
C SER A 434 -10.20 -18.23 1.59
N CYS A 435 -10.54 -17.50 2.64
CA CYS A 435 -11.24 -18.05 3.80
C CYS A 435 -12.66 -18.51 3.48
N THR A 436 -13.00 -19.70 3.97
CA THR A 436 -14.30 -20.38 3.86
C THR A 436 -15.12 -20.14 5.14
N GLY A 437 -15.55 -18.91 5.35
CA GLY A 437 -16.39 -18.50 6.48
C GLY A 437 -17.89 -18.59 6.16
N THR A 438 -18.64 -17.54 6.51
CA THR A 438 -20.08 -17.41 6.22
C THR A 438 -20.40 -17.35 4.74
N TRP A 439 -19.57 -16.67 3.95
CA TRP A 439 -19.75 -16.52 2.51
C TRP A 439 -18.66 -17.27 1.76
N ALA A 440 -18.92 -17.52 0.47
CA ALA A 440 -17.90 -17.98 -0.46
C ALA A 440 -16.63 -17.09 -0.36
N PRO A 441 -15.43 -17.65 -0.55
CA PRO A 441 -14.18 -16.90 -0.52
C PRO A 441 -14.27 -15.59 -1.32
N MET A 442 -13.70 -14.50 -0.79
CA MET A 442 -13.76 -13.21 -1.50
C MET A 442 -13.10 -13.29 -2.88
N ALA A 443 -12.06 -14.12 -3.06
CA ALA A 443 -11.45 -14.35 -4.37
C ALA A 443 -12.45 -14.91 -5.40
N GLU A 444 -13.36 -15.80 -5.00
CA GLU A 444 -14.40 -16.33 -5.90
C GLU A 444 -15.47 -15.28 -6.18
N ARG A 445 -15.89 -14.54 -5.14
CA ARG A 445 -16.85 -13.45 -5.28
C ARG A 445 -16.33 -12.35 -6.22
N MET A 446 -15.06 -11.98 -6.13
CA MET A 446 -14.44 -11.00 -7.02
C MET A 446 -14.42 -11.45 -8.48
N LYS A 447 -14.27 -12.76 -8.76
CA LYS A 447 -14.39 -13.28 -10.14
C LYS A 447 -15.80 -13.08 -10.69
N THR A 448 -16.82 -13.34 -9.87
CA THR A 448 -18.23 -13.16 -10.27
C THR A 448 -18.61 -11.70 -10.48
N PHE A 449 -17.98 -10.78 -9.73
CA PHE A 449 -18.33 -9.36 -9.70
C PHE A 449 -17.27 -8.45 -10.33
N ASN A 450 -16.34 -9.01 -11.11
CA ASN A 450 -15.26 -8.25 -11.74
C ASN A 450 -15.77 -7.16 -12.70
N MET A 451 -17.00 -7.31 -13.21
CA MET A 451 -17.65 -6.34 -14.10
C MET A 451 -18.46 -5.26 -13.37
N THR A 452 -18.59 -5.31 -12.04
CA THR A 452 -19.38 -4.31 -11.33
C THR A 452 -18.73 -2.93 -11.47
N PRO A 453 -19.46 -1.89 -11.92
CA PRO A 453 -18.92 -0.54 -11.94
C PRO A 453 -18.65 -0.06 -10.51
N VAL A 454 -17.51 0.60 -10.30
CA VAL A 454 -17.16 1.22 -9.00
C VAL A 454 -16.81 2.67 -9.26
N ILE A 455 -17.68 3.57 -8.81
CA ILE A 455 -17.51 5.02 -9.00
C ILE A 455 -16.62 5.56 -7.90
N THR A 456 -15.52 6.21 -8.24
CA THR A 456 -14.59 6.81 -7.27
C THR A 456 -14.79 8.32 -7.16
N ASP A 457 -15.27 8.96 -8.23
CA ASP A 457 -15.54 10.39 -8.23
C ASP A 457 -16.58 10.80 -9.28
N SER A 458 -17.13 12.00 -9.10
CA SER A 458 -18.00 12.63 -10.07
C SER A 458 -17.96 14.16 -9.98
N ILE A 459 -18.31 14.84 -11.06
CA ILE A 459 -18.45 16.30 -11.11
C ILE A 459 -19.76 16.63 -11.82
N PHE A 460 -20.64 17.39 -11.16
CA PHE A 460 -21.83 17.96 -11.78
C PHE A 460 -21.48 19.37 -12.28
N TYR A 461 -21.52 19.59 -13.58
CA TYR A 461 -21.32 20.90 -14.18
C TYR A 461 -22.65 21.67 -14.24
N GLY A 462 -22.63 22.97 -13.97
CA GLY A 462 -23.83 23.84 -14.00
C GLY A 462 -24.55 23.94 -15.36
N SER A 463 -24.01 23.32 -16.42
CA SER A 463 -24.66 23.12 -17.72
C SER A 463 -25.52 21.85 -17.80
N GLY A 464 -25.61 21.07 -16.72
CA GLY A 464 -26.26 19.76 -16.66
C GLY A 464 -25.40 18.59 -17.17
N GLY A 465 -24.13 18.84 -17.50
CA GLY A 465 -23.17 17.77 -17.76
C GLY A 465 -22.71 17.12 -16.45
N VAL A 466 -22.55 15.81 -16.43
CA VAL A 466 -22.00 15.07 -15.29
C VAL A 466 -20.83 14.22 -15.77
N LEU A 467 -19.64 14.43 -15.21
CA LEU A 467 -18.49 13.55 -15.36
C LEU A 467 -18.56 12.48 -14.27
N VAL A 468 -18.41 11.21 -14.65
CA VAL A 468 -18.30 10.08 -13.72
C VAL A 468 -16.97 9.40 -13.98
N THR A 469 -16.21 9.12 -12.93
CA THR A 469 -14.91 8.44 -13.00
C THR A 469 -14.87 7.26 -12.05
N GLY A 470 -14.12 6.21 -12.42
CA GLY A 470 -14.09 4.98 -11.66
C GLY A 470 -13.63 3.81 -12.50
N HIS A 471 -14.17 2.62 -12.21
CA HIS A 471 -13.79 1.37 -12.87
C HIS A 471 -15.00 0.69 -13.51
N ASN A 472 -14.78 -0.02 -14.61
CA ASN A 472 -15.79 -0.80 -15.33
C ASN A 472 -17.01 0.04 -15.76
N LEU A 473 -16.77 1.27 -16.21
CA LEU A 473 -17.77 2.26 -16.63
C LEU A 473 -18.17 2.15 -18.10
N SER A 474 -17.52 1.27 -18.88
CA SER A 474 -17.76 1.15 -20.32
C SER A 474 -19.23 0.88 -20.67
N GLY A 475 -19.81 1.77 -21.48
CA GLY A 475 -21.16 1.63 -22.05
C GLY A 475 -22.31 1.81 -21.06
N GLY A 476 -23.54 1.64 -21.55
CA GLY A 476 -24.76 1.63 -20.73
C GLY A 476 -25.34 3.02 -20.40
N THR A 477 -25.81 3.20 -19.17
CA THR A 477 -26.58 4.40 -18.75
C THR A 477 -26.13 4.93 -17.40
N VAL A 478 -26.24 6.26 -17.24
CA VAL A 478 -26.05 6.96 -15.98
C VAL A 478 -27.40 7.46 -15.48
N HIS A 479 -27.79 7.04 -14.29
CA HIS A 479 -28.90 7.57 -13.53
C HIS A 479 -28.39 8.57 -12.51
N VAL A 480 -28.93 9.78 -12.52
CA VAL A 480 -28.59 10.85 -11.59
C VAL A 480 -29.85 11.30 -10.87
N ALA A 481 -29.80 11.39 -9.54
CA ALA A 481 -30.82 12.04 -8.72
C ALA A 481 -30.20 13.24 -8.00
N TRP A 482 -30.76 14.43 -8.15
CA TRP A 482 -30.18 15.67 -7.64
C TRP A 482 -31.26 16.65 -7.16
N THR A 483 -30.83 17.66 -6.39
CA THR A 483 -31.68 18.76 -5.95
C THR A 483 -31.18 20.07 -6.54
N ASP A 484 -32.05 20.85 -7.18
CA ASP A 484 -31.69 22.15 -7.76
C ASP A 484 -31.55 23.25 -6.70
N ALA A 485 -31.17 24.46 -7.15
CA ALA A 485 -31.02 25.63 -6.29
C ALA A 485 -32.32 26.08 -5.58
N ASN A 486 -33.49 25.66 -6.08
CA ASN A 486 -34.79 25.96 -5.49
C ASN A 486 -35.29 24.85 -4.54
N GLY A 487 -34.46 23.82 -4.30
CA GLY A 487 -34.83 22.69 -3.45
C GLY A 487 -35.73 21.65 -4.13
N ARG A 488 -35.91 21.70 -5.45
CA ARG A 488 -36.68 20.69 -6.18
C ARG A 488 -35.80 19.50 -6.50
N THR A 489 -36.31 18.30 -6.24
CA THR A 489 -35.62 17.05 -6.55
C THR A 489 -35.97 16.56 -7.95
N TYR A 490 -34.96 16.11 -8.69
CA TYR A 490 -35.11 15.51 -10.00
C TYR A 490 -34.36 14.19 -10.05
N GLU A 491 -34.80 13.31 -10.93
CA GLU A 491 -34.08 12.12 -11.30
C GLU A 491 -34.11 11.96 -12.82
N LYS A 492 -33.02 11.46 -13.39
CA LYS A 492 -32.92 11.23 -14.83
C LYS A 492 -31.93 10.13 -15.14
N THR A 493 -32.33 9.22 -16.02
CA THR A 493 -31.45 8.22 -16.62
C THR A 493 -31.14 8.63 -18.06
N VAL A 494 -29.85 8.69 -18.39
CA VAL A 494 -29.38 9.06 -19.73
C VAL A 494 -28.29 8.09 -20.20
N PRO A 495 -28.09 7.94 -21.53
CA PRO A 495 -26.97 7.17 -22.04
C PRO A 495 -25.62 7.70 -21.54
N ALA A 496 -24.70 6.80 -21.20
CA ALA A 496 -23.31 7.16 -20.97
C ALA A 496 -22.65 7.52 -22.31
N THR A 497 -21.94 8.63 -22.37
CA THR A 497 -21.27 9.15 -23.58
C THR A 497 -19.82 9.49 -23.28
N ASN A 498 -19.01 9.73 -24.33
CA ASN A 498 -17.59 10.10 -24.22
C ASN A 498 -16.77 9.18 -23.29
N TYR A 499 -16.96 7.86 -23.42
CA TYR A 499 -16.18 6.89 -22.65
C TYR A 499 -14.68 7.07 -22.92
N ASN A 500 -13.90 7.22 -21.85
CA ASN A 500 -12.46 7.32 -21.90
C ASN A 500 -11.83 6.21 -21.05
N PRO A 501 -11.33 5.13 -21.68
CA PRO A 501 -10.66 4.03 -20.98
C PRO A 501 -9.27 4.41 -20.42
N ASN A 502 -8.72 5.55 -20.83
CA ASN A 502 -7.36 5.98 -20.47
C ASN A 502 -7.38 7.23 -19.57
N TYR A 503 -8.52 7.57 -18.96
CA TYR A 503 -8.68 8.77 -18.14
C TYR A 503 -7.58 8.87 -17.07
N GLY A 504 -7.35 7.80 -16.31
CA GLY A 504 -6.35 7.79 -15.27
C GLY A 504 -4.92 7.99 -15.79
N LYS A 505 -4.55 7.29 -16.87
CA LYS A 505 -3.24 7.40 -17.51
C LYS A 505 -2.96 8.82 -18.03
N GLN A 506 -3.96 9.45 -18.64
CA GLN A 506 -3.84 10.80 -19.20
C GLN A 506 -3.60 11.86 -18.12
N LEU A 507 -4.16 11.65 -16.92
CA LEU A 507 -4.01 12.58 -15.80
C LEU A 507 -2.86 12.21 -14.86
N GLY A 508 -2.12 11.12 -15.12
CA GLY A 508 -1.07 10.66 -14.21
C GLY A 508 -1.59 10.23 -12.84
N ILE A 509 -2.83 9.74 -12.78
CA ILE A 509 -3.45 9.13 -11.59
C ILE A 509 -3.57 7.61 -11.80
N ASN A 510 -4.34 6.90 -10.96
CA ASN A 510 -4.50 5.44 -11.09
C ASN A 510 -4.83 5.03 -12.54
N PRO A 511 -3.94 4.25 -13.20
CA PRO A 511 -4.05 3.99 -14.63
C PRO A 511 -5.23 3.09 -15.01
N LEU A 512 -5.93 2.52 -14.04
CA LEU A 512 -7.16 1.74 -14.22
C LEU A 512 -8.44 2.61 -14.15
N LEU A 513 -8.32 3.91 -13.88
CA LEU A 513 -9.47 4.80 -13.87
C LEU A 513 -9.92 5.12 -15.29
N GLU A 514 -11.22 4.96 -15.48
CA GLU A 514 -11.98 5.28 -16.67
C GLU A 514 -12.87 6.50 -16.40
N SER A 515 -13.43 7.08 -17.45
CA SER A 515 -14.50 8.05 -17.30
C SER A 515 -15.60 7.92 -18.35
N VAL A 516 -16.79 8.42 -18.00
CA VAL A 516 -17.92 8.63 -18.90
C VAL A 516 -18.59 9.96 -18.56
N THR A 517 -19.31 10.53 -19.52
CA THR A 517 -20.14 11.72 -19.31
C THR A 517 -21.62 11.43 -19.51
N ALA A 518 -22.46 12.11 -18.74
CA ALA A 518 -23.90 12.10 -18.85
C ALA A 518 -24.41 13.54 -19.09
N ASN A 519 -25.39 13.72 -19.96
CA ASN A 519 -26.00 15.02 -20.23
C ASN A 519 -27.45 15.06 -19.75
N LEU A 520 -27.71 15.81 -18.68
CA LEU A 520 -29.02 15.93 -18.06
C LEU A 520 -29.90 17.00 -18.73
N GLY A 521 -29.39 17.74 -19.72
CA GLY A 521 -30.03 18.90 -20.33
C GLY A 521 -29.86 20.16 -19.47
N SER A 522 -30.54 21.26 -19.80
CA SER A 522 -30.46 22.50 -19.01
C SER A 522 -31.01 22.29 -17.60
N THR A 523 -30.10 22.11 -16.64
CA THR A 523 -30.38 21.97 -15.22
C THR A 523 -29.19 22.46 -14.41
N SER A 524 -29.37 22.61 -13.10
CA SER A 524 -28.32 22.98 -12.16
C SER A 524 -28.43 22.17 -10.87
N LEU A 525 -27.29 21.98 -10.20
CA LEU A 525 -27.23 21.50 -8.84
C LEU A 525 -27.39 22.69 -7.89
N GLY A 526 -28.14 22.53 -6.81
CA GLY A 526 -28.20 23.53 -5.75
C GLY A 526 -26.87 23.62 -5.01
N VAL A 527 -26.44 24.84 -4.68
CA VAL A 527 -25.19 25.06 -3.94
C VAL A 527 -25.21 24.27 -2.63
N GLY A 528 -24.18 23.44 -2.41
CA GLY A 528 -24.04 22.60 -1.23
C GLY A 528 -25.06 21.46 -1.13
N LYS A 529 -25.71 21.08 -2.24
CA LYS A 529 -26.58 19.90 -2.31
C LYS A 529 -25.80 18.70 -2.82
N ASP A 530 -26.07 17.55 -2.22
CA ASP A 530 -25.55 16.27 -2.70
C ASP A 530 -26.42 15.73 -3.84
N TYR A 531 -25.82 14.88 -4.67
CA TYR A 531 -26.51 14.12 -5.70
C TYR A 531 -26.07 12.66 -5.68
N MET A 532 -26.93 11.79 -6.17
CA MET A 532 -26.69 10.35 -6.25
C MET A 532 -26.48 9.93 -7.69
N ILE A 533 -25.52 9.03 -7.91
CA ILE A 533 -25.23 8.45 -9.22
C ILE A 533 -25.33 6.92 -9.13
N ASN A 534 -26.00 6.35 -10.12
CA ASN A 534 -25.86 4.95 -10.48
C ASN A 534 -25.44 4.83 -11.95
N VAL A 535 -24.48 3.97 -12.23
CA VAL A 535 -24.08 3.52 -13.55
C VAL A 535 -24.54 2.08 -13.74
N VAL A 536 -25.21 1.84 -14.87
CA VAL A 536 -25.37 0.50 -15.43
C VAL A 536 -24.44 0.43 -16.63
N ASN A 537 -23.45 -0.46 -16.62
CA ASN A 537 -22.50 -0.55 -17.73
C ASN A 537 -23.09 -1.31 -18.93
N GLY A 538 -22.29 -1.45 -20.01
CA GLY A 538 -22.69 -2.15 -21.23
C GLY A 538 -23.03 -3.63 -21.02
N ALA A 539 -22.60 -4.24 -19.92
CA ALA A 539 -22.96 -5.61 -19.54
C ALA A 539 -24.28 -5.70 -18.73
N GLY A 540 -24.96 -4.57 -18.51
CA GLY A 540 -26.20 -4.51 -17.73
C GLY A 540 -25.97 -4.60 -16.21
N VAL A 541 -24.72 -4.48 -15.73
CA VAL A 541 -24.39 -4.55 -14.30
C VAL A 541 -24.43 -3.16 -13.69
N LYS A 542 -25.11 -3.04 -12.54
CA LYS A 542 -25.27 -1.80 -11.79
C LYS A 542 -24.25 -1.72 -10.64
N ASN A 543 -23.75 -0.51 -10.35
CA ASN A 543 -22.95 -0.25 -9.14
C ASN A 543 -23.81 -0.18 -7.86
N ASP A 544 -23.13 -0.29 -6.71
CA ASP A 544 -23.66 0.18 -5.43
C ASP A 544 -23.76 1.71 -5.42
N ALA A 545 -24.83 2.25 -4.82
CA ALA A 545 -25.15 3.68 -4.87
C ALA A 545 -23.96 4.57 -4.46
N PHE A 546 -23.69 5.59 -5.29
CA PHE A 546 -22.63 6.57 -5.04
C PHE A 546 -23.26 7.93 -4.77
N TYR A 547 -22.80 8.61 -3.72
CA TYR A 547 -23.23 9.96 -3.37
C TYR A 547 -22.07 10.93 -3.54
N SER A 548 -22.36 12.10 -4.09
CA SER A 548 -21.36 13.13 -4.37
C SER A 548 -21.84 14.48 -3.88
N ASP A 549 -20.90 15.26 -3.36
CA ASP A 549 -21.05 16.65 -2.93
C ASP A 549 -20.37 17.63 -3.91
N ARG A 550 -19.90 17.14 -5.07
CA ARG A 550 -19.11 17.90 -6.05
C ARG A 550 -19.95 18.40 -7.22
N GLY A 551 -20.54 19.59 -7.08
CA GLY A 551 -21.15 20.30 -8.21
C GLY A 551 -21.39 21.78 -7.97
#